data_AF-A0A3D0LY94-F1
#
_entry.id   AF-A0A3D0LY94-F1
#
_cell.length_a   1.000
_cell.length_b   1.000
_cell.length_c   1.000
_cell.angle_alpha   90.00
_cell.angle_beta   90.00
_cell.angle_gamma   90.00
#
_symmetry.space_group_name_H-M   'P 1'
#
loop_
_entity.id
_entity.type
_entity.pdbx_description
1 polymer ?
#
loop_
_entity_poly.entity_id
_entity_poly.type
_entity_poly.pdbx_seq_one_letter_code
_entity_poly.pdbx_strand_id
1 'polypeptide(L)'
;QLFFRAITHRNQALGESFDAEAETHITLYGFAKHMYEYFGHEPKIKFLPWPEWCKYEGKPDECDHTYYHIARSGVFSIEKAKQLLEYQPKYTCIETIDLAVKSYIDRGLITTASKKI
;
A
#
# COMPACT_ATOMS: atom_id res chain seq x y z
N GLN A 1 -4.65 12.04 9.85
CA GLN A 1 -4.15 12.62 11.11
C GLN A 1 -3.04 13.64 10.85
N LEU A 2 -2.02 13.31 10.04
CA LEU A 2 -0.85 14.17 9.79
C LEU A 2 -1.16 15.61 9.41
N PHE A 3 -2.06 15.86 8.43
CA PHE A 3 -2.42 17.23 8.03
C PHE A 3 -2.98 18.07 9.18
N PHE A 4 -3.88 17.50 9.98
CA PHE A 4 -4.42 18.17 11.16
C PHE A 4 -3.32 18.44 12.20
N ARG A 5 -2.43 17.46 12.43
CA ARG A 5 -1.30 17.62 13.35
C ARG A 5 -0.31 18.70 12.89
N ALA A 6 -0.07 18.84 11.58
CA ALA A 6 0.75 19.91 11.03
C ALA A 6 0.14 21.31 11.27
N ILE A 7 -1.19 21.41 11.24
CA ILE A 7 -1.90 22.65 11.58
C ILE A 7 -1.75 22.98 13.08
N THR A 8 -1.93 21.99 13.96
CA THR A 8 -1.85 22.22 15.42
C THR A 8 -0.41 22.44 15.91
N HIS A 9 0.59 21.89 15.22
CA HIS A 9 2.02 22.05 15.50
C HIS A 9 2.71 22.96 14.48
N ARG A 10 2.04 24.07 14.11
CA ARG A 10 2.46 24.93 12.99
C ARG A 10 3.93 25.35 13.07
N ASN A 11 4.41 25.76 14.25
CA ASN A 11 5.78 26.26 14.40
C ASN A 11 6.83 25.16 14.13
N GLN A 12 6.52 23.90 14.43
CA GLN A 12 7.37 22.75 14.13
C GLN A 12 7.22 22.27 12.69
N ALA A 13 6.06 22.51 12.07
CA ALA A 13 5.76 22.03 10.73
C ALA A 13 6.25 22.94 9.59
N LEU A 14 6.43 24.23 9.86
CA LEU A 14 6.83 25.20 8.83
C LEU A 14 8.22 24.90 8.27
N GLY A 15 8.32 24.78 6.94
CA GLY A 15 9.58 24.49 6.24
C GLY A 15 9.95 23.00 6.19
N GLU A 16 9.14 22.14 6.82
CA GLU A 16 9.39 20.70 6.89
C GLU A 16 8.55 19.92 5.87
N SER A 17 9.12 18.82 5.37
CA SER A 17 8.39 17.79 4.59
C SER A 17 8.14 16.54 5.43
N PHE A 18 6.93 16.00 5.43
CA PHE A 18 6.59 14.81 6.23
C PHE A 18 5.94 13.72 5.39
N ASP A 19 6.23 12.46 5.72
CA ASP A 19 5.63 11.29 5.09
C ASP A 19 4.36 10.85 5.84
N ALA A 20 3.23 10.82 5.14
CA ALA A 20 1.90 10.52 5.69
C ALA A 20 1.50 9.06 5.44
N GLU A 21 2.29 8.13 5.98
CA GLU A 21 2.10 6.70 5.78
C GLU A 21 1.86 5.94 7.11
N ALA A 22 1.66 4.64 7.02
CA ALA A 22 1.56 3.75 8.18
C ALA A 22 2.94 3.52 8.81
N GLU A 23 2.97 3.04 10.05
CA GLU A 23 4.23 2.72 10.74
C GLU A 23 4.89 1.44 10.20
N THR A 24 4.08 0.52 9.69
CA THR A 24 4.53 -0.73 9.10
C THR A 24 4.43 -0.70 7.59
N HIS A 25 5.29 -1.47 6.93
CA HIS A 25 5.36 -1.57 5.47
C HIS A 25 5.21 -3.03 5.04
N ILE A 26 4.89 -3.24 3.77
CA ILE A 26 4.72 -4.57 3.19
C ILE A 26 5.47 -4.67 1.87
N THR A 27 6.03 -5.84 1.58
CA THR A 27 6.61 -6.13 0.27
C THR A 27 5.50 -6.46 -0.74
N LEU A 28 5.79 -6.35 -2.03
CA LEU A 28 4.86 -6.80 -3.08
C LEU A 28 4.45 -8.26 -2.91
N TYR A 29 5.39 -9.12 -2.51
CA TYR A 29 5.11 -10.52 -2.19
C TYR A 29 4.19 -10.67 -0.96
N GLY A 30 4.46 -9.91 0.10
CA GLY A 30 3.60 -9.88 1.29
C GLY A 30 2.18 -9.43 0.96
N PHE A 31 2.03 -8.39 0.12
CA PHE A 31 0.73 -7.92 -0.36
C PHE A 31 -0.01 -9.00 -1.13
N ALA A 32 0.65 -9.64 -2.09
CA ALA A 32 0.05 -10.72 -2.86
C ALA A 32 -0.42 -11.86 -1.94
N LYS A 33 0.43 -12.30 -1.01
CA LYS A 33 0.10 -13.35 -0.03
C LYS A 33 -1.10 -12.96 0.83
N HIS A 34 -1.11 -11.74 1.36
CA HIS A 34 -2.20 -11.20 2.17
C HIS A 34 -3.53 -11.19 1.40
N MET A 35 -3.52 -10.82 0.11
CA MET A 35 -4.72 -10.88 -0.73
C MET A 35 -5.25 -12.29 -0.95
N TYR A 36 -4.38 -13.29 -1.14
CA TYR A 36 -4.83 -14.69 -1.17
C TYR A 36 -5.57 -15.06 0.12
N GLU A 37 -4.98 -14.74 1.28
CA GLU A 37 -5.54 -15.03 2.60
C GLU A 37 -6.86 -14.28 2.84
N TYR A 38 -6.93 -12.99 2.50
CA TYR A 38 -8.14 -12.15 2.61
C TYR A 38 -9.34 -12.77 1.88
N PHE A 39 -9.12 -13.30 0.68
CA PHE A 39 -10.16 -13.96 -0.12
C PHE A 39 -10.36 -15.45 0.22
N GLY A 40 -9.67 -15.99 1.22
CA GLY A 40 -9.82 -17.37 1.67
C GLY A 40 -9.18 -18.40 0.74
N HIS A 41 -8.13 -18.01 0.02
CA HIS A 41 -7.37 -18.89 -0.87
C HIS A 41 -5.98 -19.20 -0.30
N GLU A 42 -5.51 -20.41 -0.56
CA GLU A 42 -4.11 -20.76 -0.28
C GLU A 42 -3.16 -20.00 -1.24
N PRO A 43 -2.13 -19.31 -0.75
CA PRO A 43 -1.18 -18.60 -1.59
C PRO A 43 -0.44 -19.52 -2.57
N LYS A 44 -0.67 -19.36 -3.87
CA LYS A 44 -0.01 -20.11 -4.95
C LYS A 44 0.79 -19.17 -5.85
N ILE A 45 1.93 -18.71 -5.35
CA ILE A 45 2.72 -17.65 -5.98
C ILE A 45 4.01 -18.23 -6.59
N LYS A 46 4.28 -17.89 -7.85
CA LYS A 46 5.56 -18.14 -8.52
C LYS A 46 6.17 -16.81 -8.95
N PHE A 47 7.48 -16.66 -8.80
CA PHE A 47 8.19 -15.50 -9.31
C PHE A 47 8.50 -15.70 -10.80
N LEU A 48 8.31 -14.64 -11.58
CA LEU A 48 8.58 -14.59 -13.01
C LEU A 48 9.70 -13.58 -13.24
N PRO A 49 10.80 -13.93 -13.94
CA PRO A 49 11.82 -12.94 -14.25
C PRO A 49 11.28 -11.85 -15.16
N TRP A 50 11.87 -10.65 -15.07
CA TRP A 50 11.34 -9.44 -15.68
C TRP A 50 11.09 -9.56 -17.20
N PRO A 51 12.00 -10.14 -18.02
CA PRO A 51 11.76 -10.28 -19.46
C PRO A 51 10.56 -11.18 -19.79
N GLU A 52 10.34 -12.27 -19.05
CA GLU A 52 9.13 -13.08 -19.26
C GLU A 52 7.87 -12.38 -18.76
N TRP A 53 7.96 -11.61 -17.68
CA TRP A 53 6.84 -10.80 -17.21
C TRP A 53 6.42 -9.74 -18.24
N CYS A 54 7.37 -9.04 -18.87
CA CYS A 54 7.04 -8.08 -19.93
C CYS A 54 6.38 -8.74 -21.14
N LYS A 55 6.83 -9.96 -21.50
CA LYS A 55 6.19 -10.75 -22.56
C LYS A 55 4.77 -11.16 -22.20
N TYR A 56 4.53 -11.48 -20.92
CA TYR A 56 3.20 -11.83 -20.40
C TYR A 56 2.25 -10.63 -20.40
N GLU A 57 2.70 -9.47 -19.91
CA GLU A 57 1.91 -8.23 -19.89
C GLU A 57 1.62 -7.72 -21.32
N GLY A 58 2.58 -7.85 -22.23
CA GLY A 58 2.39 -7.59 -23.67
C GLY A 58 2.30 -6.11 -24.05
N LYS A 59 2.30 -5.19 -23.08
CA LYS A 59 2.28 -3.73 -23.30
C LYS A 59 3.57 -3.09 -22.79
N PRO A 60 4.42 -2.52 -23.67
CA PRO A 60 5.67 -1.88 -23.27
C PRO A 60 5.49 -0.78 -22.22
N ASP A 61 4.49 0.08 -22.37
CA ASP A 61 4.25 1.20 -21.45
C ASP A 61 3.91 0.73 -20.03
N GLU A 62 3.09 -0.32 -19.89
CA GLU A 62 2.77 -0.92 -18.58
C GLU A 62 4.02 -1.54 -17.94
N CYS A 63 4.92 -2.08 -18.77
CA CYS A 63 6.17 -2.62 -18.29
C CYS A 63 7.08 -1.53 -17.73
N ASP A 64 7.27 -0.45 -18.48
CA ASP A 64 8.10 0.67 -18.03
C ASP A 64 7.52 1.33 -16.77
N HIS A 65 6.21 1.56 -16.72
CA HIS A 65 5.56 2.08 -15.53
C HIS A 65 5.74 1.18 -14.31
N THR A 66 5.52 -0.13 -14.47
CA THR A 66 5.69 -1.10 -13.38
C THR A 66 7.14 -1.17 -12.92
N TYR A 67 8.10 -1.16 -13.86
CA TYR A 67 9.52 -1.16 -13.54
C TYR A 67 9.89 0.06 -12.71
N TYR A 68 9.51 1.26 -13.15
CA TYR A 68 9.83 2.48 -12.43
C TYR A 68 9.14 2.55 -11.08
N HIS A 69 7.92 2.02 -10.95
CA HIS A 69 7.27 1.92 -9.66
C HIS A 69 8.06 1.03 -8.70
N ILE A 70 8.43 -0.19 -9.12
CA ILE A 70 9.20 -1.13 -8.28
C ILE A 70 10.58 -0.57 -7.94
N ALA A 71 11.32 -0.07 -8.93
CA ALA A 71 12.69 0.42 -8.76
C ALA A 71 12.77 1.70 -7.90
N ARG A 72 11.68 2.47 -7.80
CA ARG A 72 11.63 3.74 -7.05
C ARG A 72 10.76 3.68 -5.79
N SER A 73 10.03 2.59 -5.56
CA SER A 73 9.18 2.41 -4.38
C SER A 73 10.05 2.21 -3.13
N GLY A 74 10.46 3.34 -2.54
CA GLY A 74 11.17 3.37 -1.27
C GLY A 74 10.24 3.12 -0.08
N VAL A 75 10.87 2.74 1.03
CA VAL A 75 10.25 2.81 2.36
C VAL A 75 10.68 4.13 2.98
N PHE A 76 9.73 4.91 3.47
CA PHE A 76 9.99 6.18 4.13
C PHE A 76 9.88 6.03 5.65
N SER A 77 10.33 7.04 6.38
CA SER A 77 10.35 7.02 7.84
C SER A 77 9.42 8.09 8.38
N ILE A 78 8.45 7.67 9.19
CA ILE A 78 7.55 8.58 9.88
C ILE A 78 8.13 9.15 11.18
N GLU A 79 9.40 8.86 11.50
CA GLU A 79 10.01 9.27 12.77
C GLU A 79 10.01 10.79 12.96
N LYS A 80 10.25 11.56 11.89
CA LYS A 80 10.16 13.02 11.98
C LYS A 80 8.75 13.49 12.32
N ALA A 81 7.74 12.87 11.73
CA ALA A 81 6.34 13.22 12.00
C ALA A 81 5.93 12.82 13.43
N LYS A 82 6.42 11.68 13.94
CA LYS A 82 6.22 11.28 15.34
C LYS A 82 6.83 12.30 16.30
N GLN A 83 8.09 12.69 16.05
CA GLN A 83 8.85 13.59 16.92
C GLN A 83 8.31 15.03 16.91
N LEU A 84 8.01 15.58 15.74
CA LEU A 84 7.64 16.99 15.61
C LEU A 84 6.14 17.25 15.69
N LEU A 85 5.31 16.28 15.31
CA LEU A 85 3.86 16.47 15.15
C LEU A 85 3.01 15.54 16.03
N GLU A 86 3.64 14.68 16.85
CA GLU A 86 2.94 13.63 17.61
C GLU A 86 2.08 12.73 16.70
N TYR A 87 2.55 12.49 15.47
CA TYR A 87 1.86 11.65 14.51
C TYR A 87 1.90 10.19 14.97
N GLN A 88 0.73 9.56 15.07
CA GLN A 88 0.59 8.16 15.42
C GLN A 88 -0.48 7.56 14.50
N PRO A 89 -0.07 6.88 13.40
CA PRO A 89 -1.00 6.28 12.46
C PRO A 89 -2.04 5.43 13.19
N LYS A 90 -3.32 5.68 12.91
CA LYS A 90 -4.42 4.92 13.54
C LYS A 90 -4.50 3.47 13.05
N TYR A 91 -4.09 3.25 11.80
CA TYR A 91 -4.19 1.98 11.12
C TYR A 91 -2.81 1.53 10.64
N THR A 92 -2.57 0.23 10.74
CA THR A 92 -1.43 -0.46 10.13
C THR A 92 -1.58 -0.54 8.61
N CYS A 93 -0.48 -0.84 7.91
CA CYS A 93 -0.54 -1.03 6.45
C CYS A 93 -1.50 -2.16 6.04
N ILE A 94 -1.58 -3.25 6.81
CA ILE A 94 -2.51 -4.36 6.52
C ILE A 94 -3.97 -3.93 6.69
N GLU A 95 -4.31 -3.24 7.77
CA GLU A 95 -5.68 -2.78 8.01
C GLU A 95 -6.16 -1.79 6.92
N THR A 96 -5.28 -0.90 6.44
CA THR A 96 -5.67 0.02 5.37
C THR A 96 -5.92 -0.70 4.05
N ILE A 97 -5.17 -1.76 3.75
CA ILE A 97 -5.41 -2.62 2.59
C ILE A 97 -6.78 -3.31 2.71
N ASP A 98 -7.06 -3.92 3.86
CA ASP A 98 -8.33 -4.62 4.12
C ASP A 98 -9.54 -3.68 4.02
N LEU A 99 -9.42 -2.48 4.60
CA LEU A 99 -10.46 -1.46 4.54
C LEU A 99 -10.70 -0.97 3.11
N ALA A 100 -9.64 -0.81 2.31
CA ALA A 100 -9.76 -0.38 0.92
C ALA A 100 -10.47 -1.46 0.08
N VAL A 101 -10.03 -2.71 0.16
CA VAL A 101 -10.65 -3.83 -0.56
C VAL A 101 -12.10 -4.02 -0.13
N LYS A 102 -12.37 -4.00 1.19
CA LYS A 102 -13.74 -4.08 1.71
C LYS A 102 -14.62 -2.97 1.16
N SER A 103 -14.12 -1.72 1.15
CA SER A 103 -14.85 -0.57 0.60
C SER A 103 -15.19 -0.77 -0.88
N TYR A 104 -14.28 -1.33 -1.68
CA TYR A 104 -14.55 -1.61 -3.09
C TYR A 104 -15.61 -2.68 -3.28
N ILE A 105 -15.63 -3.71 -2.44
CA ILE A 105 -16.67 -4.76 -2.45
C ILE A 105 -18.01 -4.18 -2.01
N ASP A 106 -18.06 -3.48 -0.88
CA ASP A 106 -19.28 -2.88 -0.33
C ASP A 106 -19.93 -1.90 -1.32
N ARG A 107 -19.11 -1.20 -2.12
CA ARG A 107 -19.55 -0.26 -3.16
C ARG A 107 -19.84 -0.93 -4.51
N GLY A 108 -19.66 -2.24 -4.62
CA GLY A 108 -19.87 -2.99 -5.86
C GLY A 108 -18.87 -2.70 -6.97
N LEU A 109 -17.70 -2.10 -6.66
CA LEU A 109 -16.62 -1.87 -7.64
C LEU A 109 -15.86 -3.17 -7.94
N ILE A 110 -15.80 -4.08 -6.97
CA ILE A 110 -15.27 -5.43 -7.12
C ILE A 110 -16.39 -6.40 -6.78
N THR A 111 -16.67 -7.34 -7.68
CA THR A 111 -17.58 -8.45 -7.40
C THR A 111 -16.76 -9.66 -7.01
N THR A 112 -17.09 -10.27 -5.88
CA THR A 112 -16.51 -11.56 -5.45
C THR A 112 -17.52 -12.66 -5.70
N ALA A 113 -17.05 -13.87 -6.02
CA ALA A 113 -17.93 -15.03 -6.04
C ALA A 113 -18.50 -15.21 -4.63
N SER A 114 -19.83 -15.26 -4.48
CA SER A 114 -20.45 -15.49 -3.17
C SER A 114 -19.85 -16.74 -2.55
N LYS A 115 -19.38 -16.64 -1.30
CA LYS A 115 -19.09 -17.83 -0.48
C LYS A 115 -20.33 -18.72 -0.54
N LYS A 116 -20.22 -19.88 -1.17
CA LYS A 116 -21.16 -20.97 -0.90
C LYS A 116 -20.99 -21.28 0.59
N ILE A 117 -22.00 -20.94 1.38
CA ILE A 117 -22.14 -21.36 2.77
C ILE A 117 -22.38 -22.88 2.76
#